data_AF-A0A1Q9YFM0-F1
#
_entry.id   AF-A0A1Q9YFM0-F1
#
_cell.length_a   1.000
_cell.length_b   1.000
_cell.length_c   1.000
_cell.angle_alpha   90.00
_cell.angle_beta   90.00
_cell.angle_gamma   90.00
#
_symmetry.space_group_name_H-M   'P 1'
#
loop_
_entity.id
_entity.type
_entity.pdbx_description
1 polymer ?
#
loop_
_entity_poly.entity_id
_entity_poly.type
_entity_poly.pdbx_seq_one_letter_code
_entity_poly.pdbx_strand_id
1 'polypeptide(L)'
;MKKYTEKLLVGFLAASMLAGCSSGKTITLDLSTGKQEGTYTGDMSDDIPNGKGKFSAKEAKGEFWTYEGDFKDGHFDGDGTITYSNGTKEIGTFKDDQIVPMTGDQIKDLASDTDKFVDHVISSKGLVFTDPTLSDDQYFVQIDPI
;
A
#
# COMPACT_ATOMS: atom_id res chain seq x y z
N MET A 1 -33.29 14.21 -14.71
CA MET A 1 -32.74 15.41 -14.03
C MET A 1 -33.32 15.48 -12.62
N LYS A 2 -32.67 14.83 -11.63
CA LYS A 2 -33.03 14.94 -10.22
C LYS A 2 -31.85 15.57 -9.47
N LYS A 3 -32.17 16.66 -8.77
CA LYS A 3 -31.28 17.51 -7.98
C LYS A 3 -30.94 16.80 -6.67
N TYR A 4 -29.65 16.68 -6.35
CA TYR A 4 -29.15 16.35 -5.01
C TYR A 4 -28.36 17.58 -4.56
N THR A 5 -29.01 18.60 -3.98
CA THR A 5 -29.22 18.81 -2.54
C THR A 5 -27.99 18.49 -1.70
N GLU A 6 -27.30 19.54 -1.33
CA GLU A 6 -26.17 19.61 -0.41
C GLU A 6 -26.47 18.98 0.97
N LYS A 7 -25.39 18.64 1.67
CA LYS A 7 -25.25 18.25 3.09
C LYS A 7 -25.16 16.75 3.37
N LEU A 8 -23.92 16.25 3.46
CA LEU A 8 -23.45 15.85 4.79
C LEU A 8 -21.93 16.07 4.89
N LEU A 9 -21.57 16.99 5.77
CA LEU A 9 -20.23 17.18 6.29
C LEU A 9 -19.84 15.87 7.01
N VAL A 10 -18.93 15.08 6.45
CA VAL A 10 -18.20 14.08 7.22
C VAL A 10 -16.74 14.46 7.13
N GLY A 11 -16.30 15.20 8.15
CA GLY A 11 -14.93 15.66 8.27
C GLY A 11 -14.01 14.47 8.43
N PHE A 12 -13.21 14.20 7.42
CA PHE A 12 -11.92 13.57 7.64
C PHE A 12 -10.97 14.69 8.08
N LEU A 13 -10.74 14.74 9.39
CA LEU A 13 -9.61 15.43 9.98
C LEU A 13 -8.35 14.72 9.46
N ALA A 14 -7.88 15.10 8.28
CA ALA A 14 -6.48 14.87 7.93
C ALA A 14 -5.70 15.86 8.78
N ALA A 15 -5.26 15.37 9.94
CA ALA A 15 -4.46 16.09 10.90
C ALA A 15 -3.36 16.86 10.16
N SER A 16 -3.25 18.13 10.49
CA SER A 16 -2.10 18.97 10.22
C SER A 16 -0.84 18.24 10.66
N MET A 17 -0.16 17.56 9.75
CA MET A 17 1.19 17.10 10.01
C MET A 17 2.10 18.32 9.91
N LEU A 18 2.31 18.95 11.06
CA LEU A 18 3.55 19.65 11.33
C LEU A 18 4.67 18.76 10.77
N ALA A 19 5.43 19.28 9.82
CA ALA A 19 6.66 18.69 9.34
C ALA A 19 7.68 18.66 10.48
N GLY A 20 7.45 17.80 11.46
CA GLY A 20 8.50 17.26 12.30
C GLY A 20 9.26 16.30 11.40
N CYS A 21 10.53 16.60 11.14
CA CYS A 21 11.44 15.69 10.49
C CYS A 21 11.57 14.45 11.40
N SER A 22 10.68 13.45 11.26
CA SER A 22 10.87 12.16 11.91
C SER A 22 11.97 11.45 11.12
N SER A 23 13.22 11.64 11.53
CA SER A 23 14.32 10.79 11.08
C SER A 23 13.94 9.34 11.42
N GLY A 24 13.67 8.52 10.41
CA GLY A 24 13.24 7.14 10.63
C GLY A 24 14.25 6.34 11.43
N LYS A 25 13.77 5.36 12.20
CA LYS A 25 14.58 4.45 13.01
C LYS A 25 15.09 3.32 12.12
N THR A 26 16.39 3.01 12.17
CA THR A 26 16.90 1.78 11.56
C THR A 26 16.40 0.59 12.39
N ILE A 27 15.71 -0.34 11.75
CA ILE A 27 15.19 -1.57 12.38
C ILE A 27 15.48 -2.78 11.49
N THR A 28 15.37 -3.97 12.07
CA THR A 28 15.36 -5.24 11.34
C THR A 28 13.99 -5.88 11.48
N LEU A 29 13.30 -6.12 10.37
CA LEU A 29 12.07 -6.90 10.32
C LEU A 29 12.39 -8.34 9.96
N ASP A 30 11.71 -9.30 10.58
CA ASP A 30 11.81 -10.73 10.24
C ASP A 30 10.61 -11.12 9.36
N LEU A 31 10.66 -10.68 8.10
CA LEU A 31 9.57 -10.88 7.16
C LEU A 31 9.51 -12.33 6.68
N SER A 32 8.39 -12.75 6.10
CA SER A 32 8.24 -14.08 5.50
C SER A 32 9.30 -14.39 4.41
N THR A 33 9.86 -13.37 3.76
CA THR A 33 10.95 -13.48 2.77
C THR A 33 12.35 -13.47 3.41
N GLY A 34 12.43 -13.33 4.72
CA GLY A 34 13.66 -13.28 5.51
C GLY A 34 13.90 -11.94 6.19
N LYS A 35 14.98 -11.84 6.96
CA LYS A 35 15.34 -10.64 7.69
C LYS A 35 15.72 -9.49 6.76
N GLN A 36 15.07 -8.35 6.94
CA GLN A 36 15.32 -7.12 6.18
C GLN A 36 15.72 -6.01 7.14
N GLU A 37 16.90 -5.43 6.94
CA GLU A 37 17.30 -4.20 7.60
C GLU A 37 16.83 -3.00 6.78
N GLY A 38 16.22 -2.02 7.44
CA GLY A 38 15.68 -0.86 6.76
C GLY A 38 15.40 0.29 7.71
N THR A 39 14.86 1.37 7.14
CA THR A 39 14.44 2.54 7.88
C THR A 39 12.92 2.51 8.04
N TYR A 40 12.45 2.70 9.27
CA TYR A 40 11.03 2.72 9.61
C TYR A 40 10.58 4.06 10.19
N THR A 41 9.39 4.49 9.78
CA THR A 41 8.65 5.61 10.37
C THR A 41 7.20 5.18 10.55
N GLY A 42 6.64 5.28 11.75
CA GLY A 42 5.25 4.90 12.01
C GLY A 42 4.99 4.54 13.46
N ASP A 43 3.81 3.98 13.68
CA ASP A 43 3.33 3.53 14.97
C ASP A 43 4.11 2.30 15.48
N MET A 44 4.46 2.29 16.76
CA MET A 44 5.11 1.17 17.42
C MET A 44 4.39 0.79 18.71
N SER A 45 4.41 -0.50 19.02
CA SER A 45 4.02 -1.08 20.30
C SER A 45 5.15 -1.98 20.78
N ASP A 46 5.65 -1.77 22.01
CA ASP A 46 6.76 -2.53 22.59
C ASP A 46 7.99 -2.63 21.68
N ASP A 47 8.39 -1.49 21.09
CA ASP A 47 9.50 -1.36 20.12
C ASP A 47 9.32 -2.15 18.80
N ILE A 48 8.13 -2.68 18.55
CA ILE A 48 7.75 -3.43 17.35
C ILE A 48 6.76 -2.60 16.52
N PRO A 49 6.92 -2.50 15.18
CA PRO A 49 5.92 -1.85 14.32
C PRO A 49 4.51 -2.42 14.49
N ASN A 50 3.55 -1.55 14.80
CA ASN A 50 2.15 -1.93 15.03
C ASN A 50 1.26 -0.70 14.82
N GLY A 51 0.36 -0.73 13.84
CA GLY A 51 -0.39 0.42 13.35
C GLY A 51 0.10 0.91 11.99
N LYS A 52 -0.09 2.19 11.67
CA LYS A 52 0.29 2.73 10.35
C LYS A 52 1.78 3.05 10.30
N GLY A 53 2.44 2.72 9.20
CA GLY A 53 3.85 3.05 9.04
C GLY A 53 4.37 2.93 7.63
N LYS A 54 5.68 3.17 7.52
CA LYS A 54 6.46 3.06 6.30
C LYS A 54 7.80 2.41 6.61
N PHE A 55 8.15 1.38 5.85
CA PHE A 55 9.43 0.68 5.93
C PHE A 55 10.12 0.73 4.57
N SER A 56 11.37 1.19 4.54
CA SER A 56 12.20 1.25 3.33
C SER A 56 13.44 0.40 3.51
N ALA A 57 13.67 -0.56 2.61
CA ALA A 57 14.81 -1.47 2.63
C ALA A 57 15.46 -1.59 1.26
N LYS A 58 16.67 -2.16 1.25
CA LYS A 58 17.49 -2.36 0.06
C LYS A 58 17.60 -3.86 -0.24
N GLU A 59 17.35 -4.24 -1.48
CA GLU A 59 17.57 -5.60 -1.97
C GLU A 59 19.05 -5.92 -2.21
N ALA A 60 19.36 -7.20 -2.40
CA ALA A 60 20.70 -7.71 -2.69
C ALA A 60 21.34 -7.10 -3.96
N LYS A 61 20.55 -6.77 -4.98
CA LYS A 61 21.02 -6.11 -6.22
C LYS A 61 21.21 -4.60 -6.07
N GLY A 62 20.86 -4.06 -4.91
CA GLY A 62 20.95 -2.65 -4.59
C GLY A 62 19.76 -1.80 -5.00
N GLU A 63 18.69 -2.44 -5.46
CA GLU A 63 17.37 -1.84 -5.66
C GLU A 63 16.71 -1.55 -4.31
N PHE A 64 15.84 -0.56 -4.26
CA PHE A 64 15.11 -0.21 -3.04
C PHE A 64 13.64 -0.54 -3.21
N TRP A 65 13.02 -0.94 -2.12
CA TRP A 65 11.58 -1.04 -2.04
C TRP A 65 11.10 -0.38 -0.76
N THR A 66 9.87 0.12 -0.79
CA THR A 66 9.22 0.77 0.34
C THR A 66 7.82 0.23 0.48
N TYR A 67 7.50 -0.29 1.66
CA TYR A 67 6.14 -0.59 2.06
C TYR A 67 5.57 0.58 2.86
N GLU A 68 4.38 1.04 2.52
CA GLU A 68 3.59 2.00 3.30
C GLU A 68 2.19 1.41 3.52
N GLY A 69 1.78 1.26 4.77
CA GLY A 69 0.55 0.54 5.10
C GLY A 69 0.39 0.18 6.57
N ASP A 70 -0.44 -0.82 6.82
CA ASP A 70 -0.70 -1.38 8.14
C ASP A 70 0.36 -2.40 8.57
N PHE A 71 0.80 -2.26 9.81
CA PHE A 71 1.69 -3.19 10.49
C PHE A 71 0.98 -3.86 11.66
N LYS A 72 1.25 -5.14 11.87
CA LYS A 72 0.86 -5.86 13.08
C LYS A 72 2.00 -6.75 13.52
N ASP A 73 2.45 -6.55 14.76
CA ASP A 73 3.51 -7.35 15.38
C ASP A 73 4.77 -7.46 14.50
N GLY A 74 5.11 -6.38 13.77
CA GLY A 74 6.28 -6.31 12.89
C GLY A 74 6.07 -6.81 11.46
N HIS A 75 4.89 -7.32 11.14
CA HIS A 75 4.53 -7.82 9.80
C HIS A 75 3.64 -6.84 9.06
N PHE A 76 3.64 -6.89 7.72
CA PHE A 76 2.64 -6.20 6.91
C PHE A 76 1.31 -6.94 7.04
N ASP A 77 0.29 -6.28 7.59
CA ASP A 77 -1.01 -6.89 7.90
C ASP A 77 -2.12 -5.83 7.83
N GLY A 78 -2.90 -5.84 6.76
CA GLY A 78 -3.87 -4.81 6.40
C GLY A 78 -3.54 -4.14 5.07
N ASP A 79 -4.09 -2.96 4.82
CA ASP A 79 -3.98 -2.31 3.51
C ASP A 79 -2.63 -1.61 3.36
N GLY A 80 -2.00 -1.76 2.20
CA GLY A 80 -0.70 -1.17 1.94
C GLY A 80 -0.33 -1.05 0.47
N THR A 81 0.82 -0.44 0.25
CA THR A 81 1.44 -0.28 -1.06
C THR A 81 2.94 -0.55 -0.96
N ILE A 82 3.44 -1.44 -1.82
CA ILE A 82 4.87 -1.60 -2.07
C ILE A 82 5.23 -0.73 -3.26
N THR A 83 6.26 0.10 -3.14
CA THR A 83 6.84 0.87 -4.24
C THR A 83 8.28 0.44 -4.44
N TYR A 84 8.63 0.05 -5.66
CA TYR A 84 9.98 -0.34 -6.06
C TYR A 84 10.74 0.84 -6.66
N SER A 85 12.07 0.78 -6.67
CA SER A 85 12.92 1.86 -7.18
C SER A 85 12.78 2.12 -8.69
N ASN A 86 12.23 1.16 -9.44
CA ASN A 86 11.88 1.33 -10.85
C ASN A 86 10.56 2.11 -11.05
N GLY A 87 9.84 2.43 -9.97
CA GLY A 87 8.55 3.13 -9.99
C GLY A 87 7.33 2.20 -10.07
N THR A 88 7.52 0.89 -10.23
CA THR A 88 6.44 -0.10 -10.13
C THR A 88 5.86 -0.08 -8.72
N LYS A 89 4.54 -0.26 -8.63
CA LYS A 89 3.82 -0.34 -7.36
C LYS A 89 2.93 -1.56 -7.31
N GLU A 90 2.85 -2.19 -6.14
CA GLU A 90 1.87 -3.22 -5.81
C GLU A 90 0.95 -2.67 -4.73
N ILE A 91 -0.37 -2.76 -4.96
CA ILE A 91 -1.39 -2.19 -4.07
C ILE A 91 -2.33 -3.32 -3.66
N GLY A 92 -2.62 -3.43 -2.37
CA GLY A 92 -3.59 -4.41 -1.89
C GLY A 92 -3.61 -4.56 -0.38
N THR A 93 -4.34 -5.58 0.06
CA THR A 93 -4.34 -6.03 1.45
C THR A 93 -3.24 -7.07 1.64
N PHE A 94 -2.49 -6.95 2.72
CA PHE A 94 -1.40 -7.85 3.10
C PHE A 94 -1.81 -8.66 4.32
N LYS A 95 -1.29 -9.89 4.38
CA LYS A 95 -1.43 -10.77 5.54
C LYS A 95 -0.12 -11.51 5.73
N ASP A 96 0.49 -11.35 6.90
CA ASP A 96 1.77 -11.97 7.25
C ASP A 96 2.83 -11.75 6.15
N ASP A 97 2.95 -10.49 5.72
CA ASP A 97 3.86 -9.99 4.66
C ASP A 97 3.52 -10.40 3.22
N GLN A 98 2.47 -11.18 3.01
CA GLN A 98 2.05 -11.63 1.68
C GLN A 98 0.85 -10.83 1.21
N ILE A 99 0.85 -10.41 -0.05
CA ILE A 99 -0.31 -9.78 -0.66
C ILE A 99 -1.44 -10.82 -0.81
N VAL A 100 -2.65 -10.45 -0.39
CA VAL A 100 -3.85 -11.26 -0.51
C VAL A 100 -4.51 -10.98 -1.86
N PRO A 101 -4.84 -12.01 -2.66
CA PRO A 101 -5.59 -11.80 -3.89
C PRO A 101 -6.92 -11.12 -3.64
N MET A 102 -7.23 -10.11 -4.45
CA MET A 102 -8.50 -9.40 -4.40
C MET A 102 -9.53 -10.10 -5.29
N THR A 103 -10.78 -10.15 -4.85
CA THR A 103 -11.89 -10.57 -5.69
C THR A 103 -12.25 -9.49 -6.72
N GLY A 104 -12.90 -9.90 -7.81
CA GLY A 104 -13.42 -8.96 -8.81
C GLY A 104 -14.32 -7.86 -8.24
N ASP A 105 -15.03 -8.09 -7.14
CA ASP A 105 -15.86 -7.07 -6.49
C ASP A 105 -15.03 -6.08 -5.65
N GLN A 106 -14.01 -6.57 -4.92
CA GLN A 106 -13.05 -5.69 -4.22
C GLN A 106 -12.29 -4.79 -5.20
N ILE A 107 -11.99 -5.30 -6.40
CA ILE A 107 -11.36 -4.50 -7.46
C ILE A 107 -12.30 -3.44 -7.99
N LYS A 108 -13.61 -3.73 -8.14
CA LYS A 108 -14.59 -2.71 -8.55
C LYS A 108 -14.72 -1.62 -7.51
N ASP A 109 -14.69 -1.98 -6.22
CA ASP A 109 -14.73 -1.00 -5.14
C ASP A 109 -13.49 -0.10 -5.17
N LEU A 110 -12.29 -0.71 -5.27
CA LEU A 110 -11.04 0.03 -5.45
C LEU A 110 -11.07 0.92 -6.71
N ALA A 111 -11.57 0.37 -7.82
CA ALA A 111 -11.76 1.04 -9.11
C ALA A 111 -12.90 2.08 -9.10
N SER A 112 -13.76 2.10 -8.08
CA SER A 112 -14.89 3.04 -7.97
C SER A 112 -14.52 4.29 -7.16
N ASP A 113 -13.58 4.17 -6.21
CA ASP A 113 -12.92 5.32 -5.57
C ASP A 113 -11.98 6.07 -6.55
N THR A 114 -11.91 5.57 -7.78
CA THR A 114 -10.99 5.97 -8.85
C THR A 114 -11.53 7.14 -9.66
N ASP A 115 -12.65 7.80 -9.33
CA ASP A 115 -12.95 9.13 -9.93
C ASP A 115 -11.88 10.20 -9.58
N LYS A 116 -10.88 9.86 -8.74
CA LYS A 116 -9.63 10.61 -8.51
C LYS A 116 -8.36 9.96 -9.08
N PHE A 117 -8.44 8.71 -9.54
CA PHE A 117 -7.34 7.96 -10.17
C PHE A 117 -7.53 7.82 -11.71
N VAL A 118 -8.75 7.99 -12.23
CA VAL A 118 -9.14 7.77 -13.63
C VAL A 118 -8.45 8.77 -14.58
N ASP A 119 -8.24 10.02 -14.14
CA ASP A 119 -7.65 11.05 -15.00
C ASP A 119 -6.15 10.82 -15.29
N HIS A 120 -5.47 9.94 -14.54
CA HIS A 120 -4.08 9.56 -14.81
C HIS A 120 -3.89 8.08 -15.17
N VAL A 121 -4.75 7.18 -14.68
CA VAL A 121 -4.50 5.72 -14.76
C VAL A 121 -5.14 5.05 -15.98
N ILE A 122 -6.19 5.62 -16.59
CA ILE A 122 -6.88 4.96 -17.72
C ILE A 122 -6.41 5.45 -19.10
N SER A 123 -5.63 6.54 -19.19
CA SER A 123 -5.17 7.04 -20.51
C SER A 123 -3.82 6.45 -20.99
N SER A 124 -3.08 5.72 -20.16
CA SER A 124 -1.77 5.17 -20.56
C SER A 124 -1.32 3.97 -19.72
N LYS A 125 -1.72 2.74 -20.12
CA LYS A 125 -1.02 1.46 -19.91
C LYS A 125 -0.68 0.93 -18.48
N GLY A 126 -1.28 1.40 -17.39
CA GLY A 126 -0.72 1.19 -16.04
C GLY A 126 -1.46 0.30 -15.03
N LEU A 127 -2.39 -0.59 -15.39
CA LEU A 127 -2.97 -1.57 -14.44
C LEU A 127 -2.85 -2.97 -15.02
N VAL A 128 -2.12 -3.83 -14.32
CA VAL A 128 -1.94 -5.24 -14.68
C VAL A 128 -2.62 -6.09 -13.61
N PHE A 129 -3.63 -6.85 -14.03
CA PHE A 129 -4.24 -7.90 -13.23
C PHE A 129 -3.66 -9.23 -13.71
N THR A 130 -2.80 -9.86 -12.90
CA THR A 130 -2.14 -11.12 -13.29
C THR A 130 -2.16 -12.12 -12.15
N ASP A 131 -2.75 -13.28 -12.39
CA ASP A 131 -2.20 -14.59 -12.01
C ASP A 131 -2.99 -15.73 -12.69
N PRO A 132 -2.43 -16.48 -13.65
CA PRO A 132 -3.12 -17.60 -14.31
C PRO A 132 -3.27 -18.84 -13.42
N THR A 133 -2.71 -18.83 -12.20
CA THR A 133 -2.76 -19.95 -11.24
C THR A 133 -3.80 -19.76 -10.13
N LEU A 134 -4.42 -18.58 -10.05
CA LEU A 134 -5.53 -18.30 -9.13
C LEU A 134 -6.88 -18.69 -9.76
N SER A 135 -7.93 -18.76 -8.93
CA SER A 135 -9.29 -18.95 -9.45
C SER A 135 -9.68 -17.78 -10.37
N ASP A 136 -10.63 -18.02 -11.29
CA ASP A 136 -11.04 -17.06 -12.34
C ASP A 136 -11.43 -15.65 -11.83
N ASP A 137 -11.64 -15.49 -10.52
CA ASP A 137 -12.13 -14.29 -9.83
C ASP A 137 -11.12 -13.63 -8.88
N GLN A 138 -9.87 -14.08 -8.84
CA GLN A 138 -8.82 -13.55 -7.97
C GLN A 138 -7.75 -12.79 -8.76
N TYR A 139 -7.36 -11.60 -8.29
CA TYR A 139 -6.37 -10.77 -8.97
C TYR A 139 -5.47 -10.02 -7.99
N PHE A 140 -4.27 -9.67 -8.47
CA PHE A 140 -3.39 -8.68 -7.85
C PHE A 140 -3.41 -7.38 -8.65
N VAL A 141 -3.09 -6.27 -8.00
CA VAL A 141 -3.03 -4.95 -8.63
C VAL A 141 -1.59 -4.45 -8.67
N GLN A 142 -1.03 -4.38 -9.87
CA GLN A 142 0.25 -3.75 -10.13
C GLN A 142 0.07 -2.50 -11.00
N ILE A 143 0.79 -1.44 -10.65
CA ILE A 143 0.93 -0.21 -11.43
C ILE A 143 2.35 -0.10 -11.95
N ASP A 144 2.49 -0.05 -13.27
CA ASP A 144 3.77 0.16 -13.94
C ASP A 144 4.15 1.66 -13.99
N PRO A 145 5.45 1.99 -13.98
CA PRO A 145 5.91 3.36 -14.16
C PRO A 145 5.54 3.90 -15.55
N ILE A 146 5.28 5.22 -15.64
CA ILE A 146 4.96 5.95 -16.88
C ILE A 146 6.23 6.23 -17.70
#